data_AF-A0A8C9JTK9-F1
#
_entry.id   AF-A0A8C9JTK9-F1
#
_cell.length_a   1.000
_cell.length_b   1.000
_cell.length_c   1.000
_cell.angle_alpha   90.00
_cell.angle_beta   90.00
_cell.angle_gamma   90.00
#
_symmetry.space_group_name_H-M   'P 1'
#
loop_
_entity.id
_entity.type
_entity.pdbx_description
1 polymer ?
#
loop_
_entity_poly.entity_id
_entity_poly.type
_entity_poly.pdbx_seq_one_letter_code
_entity_poly.pdbx_strand_id
1 'polypeptide(L)'
;MAQCSGKITFYEGKHFTGRKLEVYGDCDNFQDRGFMNRVNSIRVESGAWVCYDHPDFRGQQFILEHGNYPDFLCWNGHNDHMGSCRPVGMVSGPLAGGLLPERPRVRAAWSSQL
;
A
#
# COMPACT_ATOMS: atom_id res chain seq x y z
N MET A 1 -13.80 18.43 8.93
CA MET A 1 -12.47 17.79 9.00
C MET A 1 -12.68 16.29 8.99
N ALA A 2 -12.62 15.65 7.82
CA ALA A 2 -12.60 14.20 7.77
C ALA A 2 -11.13 13.80 7.62
N GLN A 3 -10.43 13.64 8.74
CA GLN A 3 -9.26 12.79 8.74
C GLN A 3 -9.83 11.38 8.51
N CYS A 4 -9.96 10.99 7.24
CA CYS A 4 -10.29 9.62 6.89
C CYS A 4 -9.10 8.79 7.35
N SER A 5 -9.11 8.35 8.61
CA SER A 5 -8.16 7.39 9.15
C SER A 5 -8.22 6.18 8.22
N GLY A 6 -7.23 6.06 7.35
CA GLY A 6 -7.11 4.89 6.50
C GLY A 6 -6.92 3.67 7.38
N LYS A 7 -7.35 2.51 6.90
CA LYS A 7 -7.05 1.23 7.53
C LYS A 7 -6.70 0.20 6.48
N ILE A 8 -5.56 -0.44 6.67
CA ILE A 8 -5.06 -1.53 5.83
C ILE A 8 -4.67 -2.71 6.72
N THR A 9 -4.96 -3.92 6.23
CA THR A 9 -4.66 -5.16 6.92
C THR A 9 -3.90 -6.09 5.98
N PHE A 10 -2.70 -6.49 6.37
CA PHE A 10 -1.85 -7.44 5.66
C PHE A 10 -2.02 -8.84 6.25
N TYR A 11 -1.94 -9.88 5.44
CA TYR A 11 -2.08 -11.27 5.86
C TYR A 11 -0.94 -12.13 5.30
N GLU A 12 -0.39 -13.02 6.14
CA GLU A 12 0.68 -13.95 5.73
C GLU A 12 0.18 -15.05 4.79
N GLY A 13 -1.09 -15.44 4.88
CA GLY A 13 -1.71 -16.42 4.00
C GLY A 13 -2.46 -15.77 2.83
N LYS A 14 -2.78 -16.58 1.81
CA LYS A 14 -3.71 -16.19 0.74
C LYS A 14 -5.15 -16.17 1.28
N HIS A 15 -6.06 -15.48 0.59
CA HIS A 15 -7.48 -15.42 0.97
C HIS A 15 -7.73 -14.97 2.43
N PHE A 16 -6.92 -14.04 2.95
CA PHE A 16 -7.06 -13.45 4.28
C PHE A 16 -6.89 -14.43 5.44
N THR A 17 -6.00 -15.41 5.28
CA THR A 17 -5.72 -16.45 6.27
C THR A 17 -4.37 -16.23 6.98
N GLY A 18 -4.18 -16.91 8.12
CA GLY A 18 -2.92 -16.86 8.88
C GLY A 18 -2.79 -15.62 9.76
N ARG A 19 -1.54 -15.24 10.06
CA ARG A 19 -1.24 -14.03 10.85
C ARG A 19 -1.62 -12.80 10.05
N LYS A 20 -2.14 -11.78 10.74
CA LYS A 20 -2.49 -10.49 10.15
C LYS A 20 -1.76 -9.34 10.85
N LEU A 21 -1.50 -8.27 10.10
CA LEU A 21 -0.97 -7.01 10.58
C LEU A 21 -1.93 -5.89 10.19
N GLU A 22 -2.48 -5.19 11.19
CA GLU A 22 -3.40 -4.06 10.98
C GLU A 22 -2.63 -2.74 11.14
N VAL A 23 -2.75 -1.85 10.16
CA VAL A 23 -2.06 -0.56 10.12
C VAL A 23 -3.07 0.55 9.85
N TYR A 24 -2.95 1.64 10.62
CA TYR A 24 -3.87 2.79 10.59
C TYR A 24 -3.19 4.11 10.15
N GLY A 25 -1.85 4.09 10.00
CA GLY A 25 -1.03 5.24 9.61
C GLY A 25 0.24 4.77 8.89
N ASP A 26 1.31 5.53 8.92
CA ASP A 26 2.59 5.06 8.39
C ASP A 26 3.19 3.92 9.24
N CYS A 27 3.87 3.01 8.54
CA CYS A 27 4.61 1.89 9.12
C CYS A 27 5.90 1.74 8.31
N ASP A 28 7.02 2.19 8.87
CA ASP A 28 8.35 2.13 8.27
C ASP A 28 8.97 0.72 8.31
N ASN A 29 8.55 -0.13 9.25
CA ASN A 29 9.04 -1.51 9.33
C ASN A 29 7.96 -2.49 9.84
N PHE A 30 7.66 -3.53 9.05
CA PHE A 30 6.72 -4.59 9.42
C PHE A 30 7.30 -5.52 10.50
N GLN A 31 8.63 -5.70 10.55
CA GLN A 31 9.29 -6.55 11.54
C GLN A 31 9.14 -6.00 12.96
N ASP A 32 9.14 -4.67 13.11
CA ASP A 32 8.92 -3.99 14.40
C ASP A 32 7.51 -4.26 14.96
N ARG A 33 6.57 -4.63 14.09
CA ARG A 33 5.22 -5.07 14.44
C ARG A 33 5.13 -6.59 14.62
N GLY A 34 6.24 -7.32 14.56
CA GLY A 34 6.29 -8.78 14.69
C GLY A 34 5.80 -9.53 13.46
N PHE A 35 5.79 -8.90 12.29
CA PHE A 35 5.33 -9.48 11.03
C PHE A 35 6.54 -9.81 10.14
N MET A 36 6.65 -11.04 9.62
CA MET A 36 7.86 -11.55 8.95
C MET A 36 8.02 -11.05 7.50
N ASN A 37 7.52 -9.84 7.20
CA ASN A 37 7.47 -9.22 5.87
C ASN A 37 6.78 -10.07 4.79
N ARG A 38 6.15 -11.19 5.14
CA ARG A 38 5.47 -12.09 4.20
C ARG A 38 4.01 -11.68 4.06
N VAL A 39 3.63 -11.15 2.92
CA VAL A 39 2.28 -10.69 2.61
C VAL A 39 1.76 -11.43 1.38
N ASN A 40 0.76 -12.28 1.58
CA ASN A 40 0.12 -13.04 0.51
C ASN A 40 -1.31 -12.55 0.20
N SER A 41 -1.95 -11.84 1.12
CA SER A 41 -3.21 -11.15 0.85
C SER A 41 -3.34 -9.87 1.66
N ILE A 42 -4.11 -8.90 1.16
CA ILE A 42 -4.23 -7.55 1.72
C ILE A 42 -5.68 -7.09 1.66
N ARG A 43 -6.14 -6.45 2.73
CA ARG A 43 -7.46 -5.85 2.79
C ARG A 43 -7.33 -4.37 3.13
N VAL A 44 -7.81 -3.52 2.23
CA VAL A 44 -7.86 -2.07 2.45
C VAL A 44 -9.30 -1.72 2.83
N GLU A 45 -9.51 -1.44 4.12
CA GLU A 45 -10.83 -1.07 4.64
C GLU A 45 -11.16 0.41 4.39
N SER A 46 -10.15 1.27 4.33
CA SER A 46 -10.34 2.68 3.97
C SER A 46 -9.03 3.38 3.60
N GLY A 47 -9.17 4.41 2.77
CA GLY A 47 -8.04 5.17 2.23
C GLY A 47 -7.37 4.47 1.04
N ALA A 48 -6.38 5.16 0.47
CA ALA A 48 -5.42 4.57 -0.46
C ALA A 48 -4.07 4.48 0.25
N TRP A 49 -3.27 3.49 -0.14
CA TRP A 49 -2.05 3.10 0.55
C TRP A 49 -0.93 2.86 -0.45
N VAL A 50 0.29 3.24 -0.09
CA VAL A 50 1.49 2.86 -0.82
C VAL A 50 2.29 1.91 0.06
N CYS A 51 2.49 0.69 -0.44
CA CYS A 51 3.32 -0.34 0.18
C CYS A 51 4.64 -0.45 -0.56
N TYR A 52 5.65 -0.93 0.14
CA TYR A 52 7.03 -1.01 -0.30
C TYR A 52 7.59 -2.39 0.02
N ASP A 53 8.44 -2.93 -0.85
CA ASP A 53 9.10 -4.22 -0.64
C ASP A 53 10.14 -4.16 0.51
N HIS A 54 10.83 -3.03 0.69
CA HIS A 54 11.81 -2.81 1.75
C HIS A 54 11.24 -1.98 2.92
N PRO A 55 11.85 -2.07 4.12
CA PRO A 55 11.62 -1.11 5.19
C PRO A 55 12.03 0.31 4.76
N ASP A 56 11.66 1.31 5.57
CA ASP A 56 11.98 2.73 5.36
C ASP A 56 11.44 3.34 4.06
N PHE A 57 10.33 2.81 3.53
CA PHE A 57 9.70 3.26 2.26
C PHE A 57 10.62 3.15 1.04
N ARG A 58 11.44 2.09 0.98
CA ARG A 58 12.41 1.86 -0.10
C ARG A 58 11.97 0.75 -1.06
N GLY A 59 12.60 0.76 -2.24
CA GLY A 59 12.45 -0.26 -3.28
C GLY A 59 11.16 -0.14 -4.09
N GLN A 60 10.56 -1.27 -4.45
CA GLN A 60 9.40 -1.35 -5.34
C GLN A 60 8.12 -0.90 -4.62
N GLN A 61 7.36 -0.04 -5.30
CA GLN A 61 6.15 0.58 -4.76
C GLN A 61 4.88 -0.08 -5.32
N PHE A 62 3.90 -0.28 -4.45
CA PHE A 62 2.60 -0.84 -4.77
C PHE A 62 1.50 0.08 -4.26
N ILE A 63 0.66 0.58 -5.16
CA ILE A 63 -0.48 1.42 -4.79
C ILE A 63 -1.69 0.50 -4.61
N LEU A 64 -2.29 0.56 -3.43
CA LEU A 64 -3.46 -0.23 -3.04
C LEU A 64 -4.58 0.73 -2.67
N GLU A 65 -5.71 0.60 -3.34
CA GLU A 65 -6.90 1.38 -3.05
C GLU A 65 -7.86 0.55 -2.19
N HIS A 66 -8.95 1.16 -1.73
CA HIS A 66 -10.00 0.47 -1.01
C HIS A 66 -10.46 -0.79 -1.76
N GLY A 67 -10.33 -1.95 -1.13
CA GLY A 67 -10.58 -3.23 -1.78
C GLY A 67 -10.02 -4.43 -1.04
N ASN A 68 -10.35 -5.61 -1.57
CA ASN A 68 -9.89 -6.89 -1.07
C ASN A 68 -8.94 -7.51 -2.10
N TYR A 69 -7.71 -7.80 -1.69
CA TYR A 69 -6.66 -8.39 -2.51
C TYR A 69 -6.33 -9.79 -1.98
N PRO A 70 -6.99 -10.85 -2.47
CA PRO A 70 -6.84 -12.20 -1.92
C PRO A 70 -5.52 -12.90 -2.30
N ASP A 71 -4.77 -12.36 -3.27
CA ASP A 71 -3.49 -12.91 -3.75
C ASP A 71 -2.53 -11.76 -4.11
N PHE A 72 -1.22 -12.00 -3.99
CA PHE A 72 -0.18 -11.02 -4.33
C PHE A 72 -0.14 -10.63 -5.80
N LEU A 73 -0.64 -11.50 -6.68
CA LEU A 73 -0.85 -11.18 -8.10
C LEU A 73 -1.83 -10.01 -8.28
N CYS A 74 -2.78 -9.81 -7.35
CA CYS A 74 -3.79 -8.75 -7.46
C CYS A 74 -3.22 -7.34 -7.36
N TRP A 75 -2.03 -7.15 -6.79
CA TRP A 75 -1.32 -5.87 -6.75
C TRP A 75 -0.06 -5.85 -7.63
N ASN A 76 0.02 -6.79 -8.57
CA ASN A 76 1.18 -6.96 -9.46
C ASN A 76 2.50 -7.18 -8.67
N GLY A 77 2.40 -7.87 -7.53
CA GLY A 77 3.55 -8.31 -6.74
C GLY A 77 4.33 -9.39 -7.49
N HIS A 78 5.64 -9.18 -7.66
CA HIS A 78 6.54 -10.24 -8.13
C HIS A 78 6.95 -11.20 -7.02
N ASN A 79 6.75 -10.82 -5.76
CA ASN A 79 7.09 -11.60 -4.58
C ASN A 79 6.07 -11.34 -3.45
N ASP A 80 6.09 -12.20 -2.43
CA ASP A 80 5.28 -12.08 -1.21
C ASP A 80 5.94 -11.18 -0.16
N HIS A 81 6.92 -10.35 -0.52
CA HIS A 81 7.73 -9.57 0.44
C HIS A 81 7.30 -8.09 0.49
N MET A 82 6.94 -7.61 1.68
CA MET A 82 6.66 -6.20 1.97
C MET A 82 7.30 -5.79 3.30
N GLY A 83 7.97 -4.64 3.31
CA GLY A 83 8.71 -4.15 4.48
C GLY A 83 8.12 -2.88 5.10
N SER A 84 7.43 -2.05 4.33
CA SER A 84 6.84 -0.80 4.84
C SER A 84 5.59 -0.36 4.08
N CYS A 85 4.77 0.48 4.70
CA CYS A 85 3.57 1.05 4.06
C CYS A 85 3.20 2.41 4.65
N ARG A 86 2.57 3.26 3.84
CA ARG A 86 2.04 4.54 4.29
C ARG A 86 0.72 4.89 3.61
N PRO A 87 -0.18 5.60 4.29
CA PRO A 87 -1.40 6.09 3.68
C PRO A 87 -1.05 7.14 2.62
N VAL A 88 -1.75 7.10 1.49
CA VAL A 88 -1.76 8.16 0.50
C VAL A 88 -2.55 9.31 1.10
N GLY A 89 -1.84 10.27 1.69
CA GLY A 89 -2.44 11.52 2.12
C GLY A 89 -3.04 12.22 0.91
N MET A 90 -4.36 12.35 0.89
CA MET A 90 -5.02 13.30 0.00
C MET A 90 -4.62 14.69 0.52
N VAL A 91 -3.58 15.28 -0.06
CA VAL A 91 -3.18 16.66 0.22
C VAL A 91 -4.36 17.54 -0.16
N SER A 92 -5.25 17.77 0.78
CA SER A 92 -6.22 18.85 0.78
C SER A 92 -5.57 20.03 1.49
N GLY A 93 -4.41 20.44 0.97
CA GLY A 93 -3.90 21.79 1.19
C GLY A 93 -4.53 22.72 0.16
N PRO A 94 -4.85 23.97 0.51
CA PRO A 94 -5.20 24.95 -0.52
C PRO A 94 -4.04 25.03 -1.51
N LEU A 95 -4.36 25.11 -2.80
CA LEU A 95 -3.40 25.26 -3.89
C LEU A 95 -2.46 26.45 -3.63
N ALA A 96 -1.35 26.22 -2.92
CA ALA A 96 -0.23 27.13 -2.85
C ALA A 96 0.77 26.61 -3.88
N GLY A 97 0.91 27.37 -4.97
CA GLY A 97 1.77 27.04 -6.10
C GLY A 97 3.20 26.73 -5.65
N GLY A 98 3.78 25.70 -6.27
CA GLY A 98 5.18 25.35 -6.07
C GLY A 98 5.41 23.85 -6.23
N LEU A 99 5.86 23.46 -7.43
CA LEU A 99 6.51 22.20 -7.79
C LEU A 99 5.96 20.91 -7.13
N LEU A 100 5.15 20.19 -7.88
CA LEU A 100 5.02 18.75 -7.71
C LEU A 100 6.40 18.10 -7.95
N PRO A 101 6.95 17.29 -7.03
CA PRO A 101 7.95 16.31 -7.42
C PRO A 101 7.27 15.29 -8.34
N GLU A 102 7.85 15.12 -9.53
CA GLU A 102 7.41 14.22 -10.59
C GLU A 102 6.87 12.90 -10.02
N ARG A 103 5.60 12.62 -10.29
CA ARG A 103 4.93 11.35 -10.00
C ARG A 103 5.83 10.20 -10.52
N PRO A 104 6.11 9.14 -9.72
CA PRO A 104 6.63 7.91 -10.31
C PRO A 104 5.59 7.45 -11.34
N ARG A 105 6.01 7.32 -12.59
CA ARG A 105 5.20 6.80 -13.69
C ARG A 105 4.89 5.33 -13.40
N VAL A 106 3.96 5.05 -12.48
CA VAL A 106 3.28 3.76 -12.47
C VAL A 106 2.47 3.74 -13.76
N ARG A 107 2.99 3.02 -14.75
CA ARG A 107 2.28 2.70 -15.98
C ARG A 107 1.06 1.88 -15.58
N ALA A 108 -0.05 2.56 -15.32
CA ALA A 108 -1.36 1.97 -15.48
C ALA A 108 -1.50 1.68 -16.98
N ALA A 109 -1.31 0.42 -17.37
CA ALA A 109 -1.61 -0.06 -18.70
C ALA A 109 -3.14 -0.05 -18.88
N TRP A 110 -3.71 1.12 -19.14
CA TRP A 110 -5.01 1.23 -19.78
C TRP A 110 -4.80 0.96 -21.27
N SER A 111 -5.08 -0.27 -21.67
CA SER A 111 -5.25 -0.63 -23.07
C SER A 111 -6.51 0.05 -23.60
N SER A 112 -6.37 0.93 -24.59
CA SER A 112 -7.35 1.14 -25.68
C SER A 112 -6.85 2.17 -26.70
N GLN A 113 -6.09 1.68 -27.68
CA GLN A 113 -6.04 2.18 -29.05
C GLN A 113 -5.44 0.98 -29.82
N LEU A 114 -6.19 0.18 -30.57
CA LEU A 114 -7.15 0.45 -31.63
C LEU A 114 -8.26 -0.62 -31.65
#